data_AF-A0A2M7BFM4-F1
#
_entry.id   AF-A0A2M7BFM4-F1
#
_cell.length_a   1.000
_cell.length_b   1.000
_cell.length_c   1.000
_cell.angle_alpha   90.00
_cell.angle_beta   90.00
_cell.angle_gamma   90.00
#
_symmetry.space_group_name_H-M   'P 1'
#
loop_
_entity.id
_entity.type
_entity.pdbx_description
1 polymer ?
#
loop_
_entity_poly.entity_id
_entity_poly.type
_entity_poly.pdbx_seq_one_letter_code
_entity_poly.pdbx_strand_id
1 'polypeptide(L)'
;MGFKYGNAIWTDHALQRLKERGLKIEVALAAFNSPQESRPGNIPGSTVYYRTWENDRVEVVGKQNEKGEWIILSVWSRKVENSKWTGKLPWWKSLLKEILGK
;
A
#
# COMPACT_ATOMS: atom_id res chain seq x y z
N MET A 1 3.65 -10.02 -21.30
CA MET A 1 3.41 -8.64 -21.77
C MET A 1 3.09 -7.77 -20.54
N GLY A 2 2.96 -6.46 -20.68
CA GLY A 2 2.64 -5.58 -19.55
C GLY A 2 1.59 -4.56 -19.93
N PHE A 3 0.62 -4.30 -19.06
CA PHE A 3 -0.45 -3.34 -19.27
C PHE A 3 -0.12 -2.02 -18.58
N LYS A 4 -0.15 -0.90 -19.30
CA LYS A 4 0.12 0.42 -18.71
C LYS A 4 -1.17 1.03 -18.17
N TYR A 5 -1.21 1.35 -16.88
CA TYR A 5 -2.33 1.99 -16.22
C TYR A 5 -1.88 2.74 -14.96
N GLY A 6 -2.33 3.98 -14.79
CA GLY A 6 -2.02 4.79 -13.60
C GLY A 6 -0.52 5.06 -13.38
N ASN A 7 0.21 5.37 -14.45
CA ASN A 7 1.67 5.60 -14.43
C ASN A 7 2.52 4.39 -13.98
N ALA A 8 1.96 3.19 -14.03
CA ALA A 8 2.68 1.96 -13.77
C ALA A 8 2.44 0.91 -14.87
N ILE A 9 3.42 0.02 -15.04
CA ILE A 9 3.37 -1.16 -15.90
C ILE A 9 2.97 -2.35 -15.05
N TRP A 10 1.79 -2.90 -15.32
CA TRP A 10 1.25 -4.07 -14.63
C TRP A 10 1.67 -5.33 -15.38
N THR A 11 2.40 -6.21 -14.70
CA THR A 11 2.78 -7.51 -15.28
C THR A 11 1.57 -8.42 -15.44
N ASP A 12 1.63 -9.37 -16.36
CA ASP A 12 0.59 -10.40 -16.50
C ASP A 12 0.33 -11.12 -15.17
N HIS A 13 1.37 -11.34 -14.36
CA HIS A 13 1.23 -11.92 -13.03
C HIS A 13 0.39 -11.04 -12.10
N ALA A 14 0.65 -9.73 -12.04
CA ALA A 14 -0.13 -8.81 -11.23
C ALA A 14 -1.60 -8.75 -11.67
N LEU A 15 -1.86 -8.73 -13.00
CA LEU A 15 -3.22 -8.74 -13.55
C LEU A 15 -3.95 -10.04 -13.21
N GLN A 16 -3.26 -11.18 -13.30
CA GLN A 16 -3.81 -12.47 -12.88
C GLN A 16 -4.16 -12.46 -11.39
N ARG A 17 -3.27 -11.94 -10.53
CA ARG A 17 -3.52 -11.86 -9.07
C ARG A 17 -4.72 -10.98 -8.73
N LEU A 18 -4.94 -9.88 -9.46
CA LEU A 18 -6.13 -9.05 -9.33
C LEU A 18 -7.40 -9.86 -9.62
N LYS A 19 -7.42 -10.57 -10.74
CA LYS A 19 -8.56 -11.41 -11.16
C LYS A 19 -8.86 -12.51 -10.14
N GLU A 20 -7.83 -13.23 -9.68
CA GLU A 20 -7.95 -14.29 -8.67
C GLU A 20 -8.59 -13.80 -7.36
N ARG A 21 -8.38 -12.53 -7.00
CA ARG A 21 -8.87 -11.94 -5.75
C ARG A 21 -10.14 -11.10 -5.92
N GLY A 22 -10.68 -11.01 -7.14
CA GLY A 22 -11.80 -10.13 -7.44
C GLY A 22 -11.49 -8.65 -7.19
N LEU A 23 -10.22 -8.24 -7.26
CA LEU A 23 -9.80 -6.88 -7.03
C LEU A 23 -9.85 -6.06 -8.32
N LYS A 24 -10.43 -4.87 -8.23
CA LYS A 24 -10.35 -3.86 -9.27
C LYS A 24 -8.95 -3.25 -9.31
N ILE A 25 -8.42 -2.98 -10.51
CA ILE A 25 -7.08 -2.41 -10.68
C ILE A 25 -6.98 -1.02 -10.01
N GLU A 26 -8.07 -0.27 -9.97
CA GLU A 26 -8.18 1.04 -9.32
C GLU A 26 -7.94 0.96 -7.81
N VAL A 27 -8.38 -0.12 -7.16
CA VAL A 27 -8.17 -0.34 -5.73
C VAL A 27 -6.69 -0.61 -5.45
N ALA A 28 -6.05 -1.47 -6.25
CA ALA A 28 -4.62 -1.71 -6.14
C ALA A 28 -3.81 -0.44 -6.47
N LEU A 29 -4.22 0.32 -7.49
CA LEU A 29 -3.60 1.59 -7.84
C LEU A 29 -3.72 2.61 -6.69
N ALA A 30 -4.85 2.65 -5.98
CA ALA A 30 -5.01 3.52 -4.82
C ALA A 30 -4.07 3.12 -3.67
N ALA A 31 -3.85 1.82 -3.44
CA ALA A 31 -2.89 1.33 -2.46
C ALA A 31 -1.43 1.69 -2.85
N PHE A 32 -1.13 1.72 -4.14
CA PHE A 32 0.18 2.10 -4.67
C PHE A 32 0.42 3.62 -4.62
N ASN A 33 -0.55 4.44 -5.06
CA ASN A 33 -0.41 5.90 -5.14
C ASN A 33 -0.53 6.59 -3.78
N SER A 34 -1.31 6.03 -2.87
CA SER A 34 -1.55 6.59 -1.54
C SER A 34 -1.51 5.45 -0.51
N PRO A 35 -0.33 4.85 -0.29
CA PRO A 35 -0.15 3.80 0.69
C PRO A 35 -0.40 4.34 2.10
N GLN A 36 -0.95 3.51 2.96
CA GLN A 36 -0.91 3.78 4.40
C GLN A 36 0.52 3.65 4.91
N GLU A 37 1.20 2.58 4.50
CA GLU A 37 2.61 2.36 4.79
C GLU A 37 3.27 1.60 3.63
N SER A 38 4.60 1.69 3.59
CA SER A 38 5.45 0.97 2.64
C SER A 38 6.55 0.23 3.37
N ARG A 39 6.94 -0.94 2.88
CA ARG A 39 8.06 -1.73 3.42
C ARG A 39 8.91 -2.33 2.30
N PRO A 40 10.21 -2.62 2.55
CA PRO A 40 11.01 -3.37 1.61
C PRO A 40 10.35 -4.70 1.23
N GLY A 41 10.38 -5.04 -0.05
CA GLY A 41 9.92 -6.34 -0.53
C GLY A 41 11.03 -7.39 -0.49
N ASN A 42 10.64 -8.66 -0.68
CA ASN A 42 11.58 -9.78 -0.71
C ASN A 42 12.47 -9.77 -1.96
N ILE A 43 12.05 -9.09 -3.03
CA ILE A 43 12.82 -8.96 -4.26
C ILE A 43 13.73 -7.72 -4.13
N PRO A 44 15.03 -7.82 -4.44
CA PRO A 44 15.94 -6.68 -4.37
C PRO A 44 15.44 -5.48 -5.18
N GLY A 45 15.37 -4.32 -4.52
CA GLY A 45 14.87 -3.06 -5.10
C GLY A 45 13.36 -2.99 -5.26
N SER A 46 12.60 -3.94 -4.71
CA SER A 46 11.14 -3.86 -4.66
C SER A 46 10.65 -3.25 -3.35
N THR A 47 9.47 -2.64 -3.41
CA THR A 47 8.76 -2.06 -2.26
C THR A 47 7.34 -2.61 -2.25
N VAL A 48 6.88 -3.00 -1.08
CA VAL A 48 5.50 -3.39 -0.82
C VAL A 48 4.77 -2.16 -0.30
N TYR A 49 3.78 -1.70 -1.05
CA TYR A 49 2.86 -0.64 -0.67
C TYR A 49 1.58 -1.26 -0.19
N TYR A 50 1.04 -0.82 0.95
CA TYR A 50 -0.24 -1.34 1.38
C TYR A 50 -1.19 -0.29 1.90
N ARG A 51 -2.47 -0.59 1.75
CA ARG A 51 -3.58 0.17 2.32
C ARG A 51 -4.64 -0.79 2.80
N THR A 52 -5.24 -0.46 3.94
CA THR A 52 -6.35 -1.23 4.51
C THR A 52 -7.63 -0.45 4.34
N TRP A 53 -8.67 -1.08 3.79
CA TRP A 53 -10.03 -0.57 3.78
C TRP A 53 -10.87 -1.46 4.69
N GLU A 54 -11.41 -0.88 5.76
CA GLU A 54 -12.10 -1.62 6.81
C GLU A 54 -11.23 -2.77 7.35
N ASN A 55 -11.50 -4.01 6.93
CA ASN A 55 -10.77 -5.21 7.35
C ASN A 55 -9.97 -5.85 6.20
N ASP A 56 -9.94 -5.24 5.01
CA ASP A 56 -9.26 -5.75 3.84
C ASP A 56 -7.98 -4.96 3.57
N ARG A 57 -6.84 -5.60 3.77
CA ARG A 57 -5.55 -5.04 3.38
C ARG A 57 -5.22 -5.47 1.96
N VAL A 58 -4.96 -4.51 1.09
CA VAL A 58 -4.39 -4.73 -0.24
C VAL A 58 -2.92 -4.34 -0.21
N GLU A 59 -2.07 -5.23 -0.71
CA GLU A 59 -0.63 -5.03 -0.81
C GLU A 59 -0.20 -5.09 -2.29
N VAL A 60 0.60 -4.13 -2.73
CA VAL A 60 1.10 -4.02 -4.10
C VAL A 60 2.62 -4.04 -4.07
N VAL A 61 3.22 -4.96 -4.81
CA VAL A 61 4.68 -5.08 -4.92
C VAL A 61 5.13 -4.35 -6.18
N GLY A 62 5.82 -3.22 -6.00
CA GLY A 62 6.34 -2.38 -7.07
C GLY A 62 7.87 -2.37 -7.10
N LYS A 63 8.45 -2.21 -8.29
CA LYS A 63 9.89 -1.96 -8.48
C LYS A 63 10.09 -1.03 -9.67
N GLN A 64 11.01 -0.07 -9.57
CA GLN A 64 11.39 0.75 -10.72
C GLN A 64 12.38 0.00 -11.62
N ASN A 65 12.21 0.14 -12.93
CA ASN A 65 13.21 -0.27 -13.91
C ASN A 65 14.29 0.80 -14.10
N GLU A 66 15.29 0.52 -14.95
CA GLU A 66 16.39 1.44 -15.27
C GLU A 66 15.93 2.77 -15.89
N LYS A 67 14.72 2.80 -16.47
CA LYS A 67 14.11 4.00 -17.04
C LYS A 67 13.27 4.79 -16.03
N GLY A 68 13.26 4.37 -14.76
CA GLY A 68 12.45 4.97 -13.71
C GLY A 68 10.96 4.65 -13.77
N GLU A 69 10.52 3.77 -14.69
CA GLU A 69 9.13 3.33 -14.79
C GLU A 69 8.81 2.35 -13.67
N TRP A 70 7.65 2.52 -13.04
CA TRP A 70 7.15 1.57 -12.04
C TRP A 70 6.64 0.30 -12.70
N ILE A 71 7.16 -0.84 -12.27
CA ILE A 71 6.68 -2.16 -12.65
C ILE A 71 5.97 -2.79 -11.43
N ILE A 72 4.69 -3.09 -11.59
CA ILE A 72 3.90 -3.82 -10.60
C ILE A 72 4.08 -5.32 -10.82
N LEU A 73 4.78 -5.94 -9.88
CA LEU A 73 5.18 -7.35 -9.94
C LEU A 73 4.07 -8.28 -9.45
N SER A 74 3.35 -7.89 -8.39
CA SER A 74 2.27 -8.70 -7.81
C SER A 74 1.31 -7.86 -6.97
N VAL A 75 0.08 -8.34 -6.84
CA VAL A 75 -0.94 -7.79 -5.94
C VAL A 75 -1.41 -8.87 -4.98
N TRP A 76 -1.66 -8.50 -3.74
CA TRP A 76 -2.16 -9.38 -2.70
C TRP A 76 -3.32 -8.69 -1.97
N SER A 77 -4.21 -9.50 -1.42
CA SER A 77 -5.17 -9.05 -0.41
C SER A 77 -5.24 -10.07 0.71
N ARG A 78 -5.50 -9.58 1.92
CA ARG A 78 -5.78 -10.42 3.09
C ARG A 78 -6.72 -9.68 4.03
N LYS A 79 -7.55 -10.45 4.73
CA LYS A 79 -8.26 -9.94 5.89
C LYS A 79 -7.25 -9.64 6.99
N VAL A 80 -7.36 -8.48 7.59
CA VAL A 80 -6.60 -8.10 8.79
C VAL A 80 -7.60 -7.88 9.91
N GLU A 81 -7.35 -8.49 11.06
CA GLU A 81 -8.05 -8.07 12.27
C GLU A 81 -7.65 -6.62 12.56
N ASN A 82 -8.63 -5.80 12.93
CA ASN A 82 -8.35 -4.46 13.45
C ASN A 82 -7.45 -4.60 14.68
N SER A 83 -6.13 -4.59 14.50
CA SER A 83 -5.25 -4.07 15.54
C SER A 83 -5.71 -2.63 15.69
N LYS A 84 -6.51 -2.38 16.74
CA LYS A 84 -7.04 -1.07 17.13
C LYS A 84 -6.06 -0.01 16.66
N TRP A 85 -6.48 0.91 15.80
CA TRP A 85 -5.67 2.01 15.34
C TRP A 85 -5.17 2.76 16.58
N THR A 86 -4.00 2.40 17.11
CA THR A 86 -3.32 3.17 18.16
C THR A 86 -2.59 4.26 17.44
N GLY A 87 -3.33 5.17 16.79
CA GLY A 87 -2.80 6.48 16.48
C GLY A 87 -2.45 7.09 17.82
N LYS A 88 -1.22 6.85 18.31
CA LYS A 88 -0.70 7.53 19.49
C LYS A 88 -0.89 9.00 19.19
N LEU A 89 -1.81 9.62 19.94
CA LEU A 89 -2.06 11.04 19.88
C LEU A 89 -0.68 11.72 19.94
N PRO A 90 -0.40 12.68 19.05
CA PRO A 90 0.97 13.11 18.90
C PRO A 90 1.38 13.86 20.17
N TRP A 91 2.60 13.60 20.62
CA TRP A 91 3.19 14.00 21.91
C TRP A 91 2.88 15.43 22.40
N TRP A 92 2.61 16.37 21.50
CA TRP A 92 2.21 17.75 21.80
C TRP A 92 0.89 17.88 22.58
N LYS A 93 -0.02 16.88 22.53
CA LYS A 93 -1.22 16.89 23.38
C LYS A 93 -0.90 16.70 24.87
N SER A 94 0.22 16.06 25.21
CA SER A 94 0.67 15.99 26.61
C SER A 94 1.24 17.34 27.09
N LEU A 95 1.85 18.11 26.19
CA LEU A 95 2.43 19.42 26.50
C LEU A 95 1.38 20.52 26.71
N LEU A 96 0.23 20.44 26.02
CA LEU A 96 -0.86 21.41 26.18
C LEU A 96 -1.63 21.27 27.49
N LYS A 97 -1.53 20.12 28.18
CA LYS A 97 -2.23 19.88 29.45
C LYS A 97 -1.60 20.64 30.63
N GLU A 98 -0.30 20.92 30.58
CA GLU A 98 0.40 21.68 31.62
C GLU A 98 0.24 23.20 31.48
N ILE A 99 -0.06 23.72 30.29
CA ILE A 99 -0.19 25.16 30.05
C ILE A 99 -1.64 25.66 30.25
N LEU A 100 -2.65 24.80 30.04
CA LEU A 100 -4.07 25.15 30.26
C LEU A 100 -4.63 24.73 31.63
N GLY A 101 -3.84 24.02 32.45
CA GLY A 101 -4.22 23.65 33.82
C GLY A 101 -3.87 24.77 34.80
N LYS A 102 -4.76 25.75 34.90
CA LYS A 102 -4.80 26.69 36.03
C LYS A 102 -5.60 26.08 37.18
#